data_AF-K0QYC2-F1
#
_entry.id   AF-K0QYC2-F1
#
_cell.length_a   1.000
_cell.length_b   1.000
_cell.length_c   1.000
_cell.angle_alpha   90.00
_cell.angle_beta   90.00
_cell.angle_gamma   90.00
#
_symmetry.space_group_name_H-M   'P 1'
#
loop_
_entity.id
_entity.type
_entity.pdbx_description
1 polymer ?
#
loop_
_entity_poly.entity_id
_entity_poly.type
_entity_poly.pdbx_seq_one_letter_code
_entity_poly.pdbx_strand_id
1 'polypeptide(L)'
;TSPMARTRNAFKRQKVATVESALFNPDVVFLLAALLEARDLCQVSLTCKTLGGKRANAVDGLSLVEEAARRLFECASAWERSCLPKYPGEGWIELTARRNRSSGLSLANVCRSSALCSNHVMRVGKHFAVFTGRGSISVIRPVQIKTSDFGEGELNDFSPTIRNFWEYQLRQRTARWTDSNVHCCDVSIHGDSFWDDWASNHPSMTIDGFQRNTPIGLLLDLDEGTLSLYQNGQKVATLKDGLSGEYCWYATVWGAASVSIKRGLAPGEQQG
;
A
#
# COMPACT_ATOMS: atom_id res chain seq x y z
N THR A 1 -32.02 -23.79 45.84
CA THR A 1 -31.06 -23.03 45.00
C THR A 1 -31.36 -21.54 45.13
N SER A 2 -30.41 -20.73 45.61
CA SER A 2 -30.68 -19.35 46.08
C SER A 2 -30.75 -18.31 44.93
N PRO A 3 -31.69 -17.33 44.95
CA PRO A 3 -31.90 -16.32 43.89
C PRO A 3 -30.65 -15.49 43.56
N MET A 4 -29.81 -15.17 44.54
CA MET A 4 -28.57 -14.39 44.36
C MET A 4 -27.51 -15.11 43.49
N ALA A 5 -27.51 -16.46 43.50
CA ALA A 5 -26.60 -17.23 42.65
C ALA A 5 -27.03 -17.18 41.17
N ARG A 6 -28.33 -17.05 40.88
CA ARG A 6 -28.87 -16.92 39.52
C ARG A 6 -28.51 -15.57 38.88
N THR A 7 -28.64 -14.46 39.62
CA THR A 7 -28.29 -13.11 39.12
C THR A 7 -26.79 -12.94 38.87
N ARG A 8 -25.93 -13.50 39.74
CA ARG A 8 -24.48 -13.47 39.53
C ARG A 8 -24.04 -14.28 38.31
N ASN A 9 -24.70 -15.40 38.03
CA ASN A 9 -24.45 -16.23 36.84
C ASN A 9 -24.98 -15.57 35.56
N ALA A 10 -26.14 -14.89 35.62
CA ALA A 10 -26.66 -14.11 34.50
C ALA A 10 -25.74 -12.93 34.14
N PHE A 11 -25.25 -12.19 35.13
CA PHE A 11 -24.31 -11.09 34.92
C PHE A 11 -22.97 -11.55 34.35
N LYS A 12 -22.45 -12.71 34.81
CA LYS A 12 -21.27 -13.34 34.21
C LYS A 12 -21.50 -13.73 32.75
N ARG A 13 -22.64 -14.37 32.44
CA ARG A 13 -23.00 -14.74 31.06
C ARG A 13 -23.14 -13.51 30.16
N GLN A 14 -23.72 -12.42 30.66
CA GLN A 14 -23.83 -11.18 29.92
C GLN A 14 -22.47 -10.55 29.63
N LYS A 15 -21.56 -10.49 30.62
CA LYS A 15 -20.18 -10.02 30.40
C LYS A 15 -19.42 -10.88 29.40
N VAL A 16 -19.54 -12.20 29.49
CA VAL A 16 -18.93 -13.13 28.52
C VAL A 16 -19.48 -12.87 27.13
N ALA A 17 -20.80 -12.73 26.98
CA ALA A 17 -21.43 -12.43 25.70
C ALA A 17 -20.98 -11.09 25.11
N THR A 18 -20.79 -10.05 25.93
CA THR A 18 -20.26 -8.75 25.48
C THR A 18 -18.81 -8.85 25.00
N VAL A 19 -17.98 -9.60 25.71
CA VAL A 19 -16.58 -9.83 25.33
C VAL A 19 -16.50 -10.67 24.05
N GLU A 20 -17.32 -11.72 23.93
CA GLU A 20 -17.43 -12.53 22.72
C GLU A 20 -17.92 -11.71 21.52
N SER A 21 -18.93 -10.84 21.69
CA SER A 21 -19.41 -9.98 20.61
C SER A 21 -18.35 -8.98 20.13
N ALA A 22 -17.48 -8.52 21.03
CA ALA A 22 -16.38 -7.63 20.69
C ALA A 22 -15.25 -8.38 19.95
N LEU A 23 -14.89 -9.58 20.41
CA LEU A 23 -13.86 -10.42 19.80
C LEU A 23 -14.26 -10.96 18.42
N PHE A 24 -15.55 -11.26 18.22
CA PHE A 24 -16.08 -11.81 16.97
C PHE A 24 -16.66 -10.74 16.03
N ASN A 25 -16.32 -9.47 16.28
CA ASN A 25 -16.60 -8.37 15.37
C ASN A 25 -15.75 -8.53 14.09
N PRO A 26 -16.35 -8.48 12.89
CA PRO A 26 -15.64 -8.57 11.61
C PRO A 26 -14.44 -7.62 11.49
N ASP A 27 -14.52 -6.41 12.03
CA ASP A 27 -13.46 -5.41 11.93
C ASP A 27 -12.29 -5.75 12.86
N VAL A 28 -12.58 -6.28 14.06
CA VAL A 28 -11.54 -6.77 14.97
C VAL A 28 -10.85 -8.00 14.38
N VAL A 29 -11.61 -8.91 13.77
CA VAL A 29 -11.05 -10.09 13.11
C VAL A 29 -10.24 -9.70 11.88
N PHE A 30 -10.64 -8.67 11.15
CA PHE A 30 -9.85 -8.09 10.07
C PHE A 30 -8.50 -7.53 10.58
N LEU A 31 -8.51 -6.76 11.68
CA LEU A 31 -7.28 -6.28 12.32
C LEU A 31 -6.35 -7.41 12.78
N LEU A 32 -6.91 -8.47 13.35
CA LEU A 32 -6.16 -9.65 13.79
C LEU A 32 -5.62 -10.46 12.60
N ALA A 33 -6.45 -10.68 11.59
CA ALA A 33 -6.08 -11.43 10.38
C ALA A 33 -4.88 -10.80 9.67
N ALA A 34 -4.85 -9.48 9.72
CA ALA A 34 -3.71 -8.71 9.28
C ALA A 34 -2.42 -9.17 9.97
N LEU A 35 -2.37 -9.21 11.30
CA LEU A 35 -1.15 -9.56 12.05
C LEU A 35 -0.68 -11.02 11.88
N LEU A 36 -1.47 -11.86 11.22
CA LEU A 36 -1.26 -13.30 11.13
C LEU A 36 -0.77 -13.69 9.74
N GLU A 37 0.16 -14.65 9.67
CA GLU A 37 0.50 -15.25 8.38
C GLU A 37 -0.65 -16.12 7.86
N ALA A 38 -0.66 -16.40 6.56
CA ALA A 38 -1.71 -17.26 5.98
C ALA A 38 -1.79 -18.65 6.63
N ARG A 39 -0.66 -19.17 7.13
CA ARG A 39 -0.61 -20.43 7.90
C ARG A 39 -1.35 -20.31 9.23
N ASP A 40 -1.14 -19.20 9.94
CA ASP A 40 -1.80 -18.95 11.22
C ASP A 40 -3.30 -18.68 11.01
N LEU A 41 -3.66 -17.99 9.93
CA LEU A 41 -5.07 -17.80 9.56
C LEU A 41 -5.77 -19.13 9.26
N CYS A 42 -5.12 -20.05 8.54
CA CYS A 42 -5.63 -21.41 8.37
C CYS A 42 -5.84 -22.11 9.72
N GLN A 43 -4.88 -22.01 10.65
CA GLN A 43 -5.01 -22.61 11.98
C GLN A 43 -6.15 -21.99 12.80
N VAL A 44 -6.30 -20.66 12.78
CA VAL A 44 -7.42 -19.98 13.46
C VAL A 44 -8.77 -20.43 12.89
N SER A 45 -8.86 -20.57 11.56
CA SER A 45 -10.07 -21.06 10.88
C SER A 45 -10.43 -22.49 11.30
N LEU A 46 -9.43 -23.38 11.43
CA LEU A 46 -9.65 -24.79 11.80
C LEU A 46 -9.92 -25.00 13.29
N THR A 47 -9.27 -24.21 14.16
CA THR A 47 -9.33 -24.40 15.61
C THR A 47 -10.48 -23.63 16.27
N CYS A 48 -11.02 -22.59 15.62
CA CYS A 48 -12.13 -21.80 16.14
C CYS A 48 -13.36 -21.85 15.24
N LYS A 49 -14.35 -22.67 15.62
CA LYS A 49 -15.61 -22.85 14.86
C LYS A 49 -16.39 -21.54 14.65
N THR A 50 -16.33 -20.59 15.58
CA THR A 50 -17.00 -19.29 15.45
C THR A 50 -16.34 -18.38 14.42
N LEU A 51 -15.02 -18.48 14.26
CA LEU A 51 -14.23 -17.70 13.31
C LEU A 51 -14.19 -18.37 11.92
N GLY A 52 -14.00 -19.68 11.86
CA GLY A 52 -13.91 -20.45 10.61
C GLY A 52 -15.23 -21.04 10.10
N GLY A 53 -16.30 -21.00 10.88
CA GLY A 53 -17.61 -21.48 10.48
C GLY A 53 -18.30 -20.55 9.47
N LYS A 54 -18.91 -21.11 8.43
CA LYS A 54 -19.72 -20.37 7.46
C LYS A 54 -20.89 -19.66 8.15
N ARG A 55 -21.14 -18.41 7.76
CA ARG A 55 -22.21 -17.59 8.34
C ARG A 55 -23.41 -17.53 7.41
N ALA A 56 -24.57 -17.97 7.87
CA ALA A 56 -25.80 -18.00 7.09
C ALA A 56 -26.31 -16.60 6.66
N ASN A 57 -25.87 -15.53 7.35
CA ASN A 57 -26.33 -14.16 7.13
C ASN A 57 -25.28 -13.25 6.47
N ALA A 58 -24.16 -13.78 5.97
CA ALA A 58 -23.13 -13.01 5.29
C ALA A 58 -23.41 -12.92 3.78
N VAL A 59 -23.06 -11.80 3.15
CA VAL A 59 -23.31 -11.49 1.72
C VAL A 59 -22.82 -12.62 0.79
N ASP A 60 -21.75 -13.33 1.17
CA ASP A 60 -21.15 -14.43 0.40
C ASP A 60 -21.09 -15.77 1.16
N GLY A 61 -21.74 -15.87 2.33
CA GLY A 61 -21.68 -17.08 3.18
C GLY A 61 -20.30 -17.42 3.77
N LEU A 62 -19.34 -16.50 3.66
CA LEU A 62 -17.96 -16.65 4.13
C LEU A 62 -17.90 -16.74 5.66
N SER A 63 -16.86 -17.41 6.17
CA SER A 63 -16.51 -17.33 7.59
C SER A 63 -15.90 -15.96 7.90
N LEU A 64 -15.72 -15.63 9.19
CA LEU A 64 -15.06 -14.37 9.56
C LEU A 64 -13.64 -14.27 9.03
N VAL A 65 -12.90 -15.39 9.10
CA VAL A 65 -11.51 -15.42 8.66
C VAL A 65 -11.41 -15.35 7.14
N GLU A 66 -12.33 -16.00 6.42
CA GLU A 66 -12.41 -15.90 4.97
C GLU A 66 -12.79 -14.48 4.52
N GLU A 67 -13.74 -13.85 5.20
CA GLU A 67 -14.12 -12.46 4.94
C GLU A 67 -12.98 -11.49 5.26
N ALA A 68 -12.25 -11.70 6.35
CA ALA A 68 -11.06 -10.91 6.67
C ALA A 68 -9.95 -11.09 5.62
N ALA A 69 -9.69 -12.32 5.17
CA ALA A 69 -8.74 -12.61 4.10
C ALA A 69 -9.15 -11.96 2.77
N ARG A 70 -10.46 -11.97 2.43
CA ARG A 70 -11.00 -11.26 1.27
C ARG A 70 -10.72 -9.77 1.36
N ARG A 71 -11.04 -9.12 2.48
CA ARG A 71 -10.77 -7.69 2.70
C ARG A 71 -9.28 -7.37 2.59
N LEU A 72 -8.39 -8.24 3.09
CA LEU A 72 -6.93 -8.06 2.98
C LEU A 72 -6.44 -8.16 1.53
N PHE A 73 -7.04 -9.07 0.75
CA PHE A 73 -6.82 -9.12 -0.69
C PHE A 73 -7.38 -7.88 -1.39
N GLU A 74 -8.49 -7.33 -0.90
CA GLU A 74 -9.06 -6.10 -1.43
C GLU A 74 -8.28 -4.83 -1.09
N CYS A 75 -7.46 -4.86 -0.06
CA CYS A 75 -6.48 -3.81 0.18
C CYS A 75 -5.29 -3.90 -0.77
N ALA A 76 -5.07 -5.02 -1.47
CA ALA A 76 -3.96 -5.17 -2.41
C ALA A 76 -4.10 -4.22 -3.61
N SER A 77 -2.98 -3.80 -4.18
CA SER A 77 -2.97 -2.98 -5.40
C SER A 77 -3.67 -3.72 -6.56
N ALA A 78 -4.12 -2.96 -7.57
CA ALA A 78 -4.76 -3.55 -8.74
C ALA A 78 -3.83 -4.54 -9.48
N TRP A 79 -2.52 -4.26 -9.48
CA TRP A 79 -1.52 -5.18 -10.05
C TRP A 79 -1.40 -6.46 -9.22
N GLU A 80 -1.31 -6.38 -7.88
CA GLU A 80 -1.22 -7.57 -7.02
C GLU A 80 -2.41 -8.49 -7.22
N ARG A 81 -3.61 -7.89 -7.38
CA ARG A 81 -4.83 -8.65 -7.67
C ARG A 81 -4.84 -9.22 -9.08
N SER A 82 -4.26 -8.52 -10.06
CA SER A 82 -4.15 -9.01 -11.45
C SER A 82 -3.15 -10.16 -11.60
N CYS A 83 -2.06 -10.16 -10.82
CA CYS A 83 -1.05 -11.22 -10.82
C CYS A 83 -1.50 -12.45 -10.02
N LEU A 84 -2.59 -12.34 -9.26
CA LEU A 84 -3.14 -13.41 -8.43
C LEU A 84 -4.62 -13.64 -8.76
N PRO A 85 -4.93 -14.17 -9.96
CA PRO A 85 -6.29 -14.53 -10.31
C PRO A 85 -6.80 -15.59 -9.33
N LYS A 86 -7.99 -15.39 -8.78
CA LYS A 86 -8.64 -16.35 -7.88
C LYS A 86 -9.22 -17.50 -8.70
N TYR A 87 -8.81 -18.73 -8.42
CA TYR A 87 -9.32 -19.90 -9.14
C TYR A 87 -10.73 -20.31 -8.63
N PRO A 88 -11.54 -20.98 -9.47
CA PRO A 88 -12.81 -21.57 -9.03
C PRO A 88 -12.56 -22.57 -7.89
N GLY A 89 -13.22 -22.37 -6.75
CA GLY A 89 -13.08 -23.22 -5.56
C GLY A 89 -11.95 -22.84 -4.59
N GLU A 90 -11.04 -21.92 -4.96
CA GLU A 90 -9.98 -21.43 -4.07
C GLU A 90 -10.59 -20.58 -2.94
N GLY A 91 -10.19 -20.86 -1.68
CA GLY A 91 -10.56 -20.02 -0.53
C GLY A 91 -9.79 -18.70 -0.52
N TRP A 92 -10.29 -17.67 0.17
CA TRP A 92 -9.55 -16.41 0.31
C TRP A 92 -8.28 -16.62 1.12
N ILE A 93 -8.29 -17.46 2.15
CA ILE A 93 -7.08 -17.78 2.92
C ILE A 93 -6.03 -18.47 2.05
N GLU A 94 -6.47 -19.37 1.15
CA GLU A 94 -5.60 -20.09 0.22
C GLU A 94 -4.95 -19.15 -0.82
N LEU A 95 -5.74 -18.28 -1.43
CA LEU A 95 -5.28 -17.21 -2.31
C LEU A 95 -4.23 -16.33 -1.60
N THR A 96 -4.47 -16.06 -0.33
CA THR A 96 -3.57 -15.25 0.49
C THR A 96 -2.26 -16.00 0.82
N ALA A 97 -2.31 -17.30 1.08
CA ALA A 97 -1.11 -18.14 1.24
C ALA A 97 -0.27 -18.23 -0.04
N ARG A 98 -0.92 -18.13 -1.20
CA ARG A 98 -0.24 -18.07 -2.50
C ARG A 98 0.42 -16.72 -2.73
N ARG A 99 -0.23 -15.61 -2.36
CA ARG A 99 0.37 -14.26 -2.34
C ARG A 99 1.68 -14.24 -1.55
N ASN A 100 1.65 -14.66 -0.28
CA ASN A 100 2.84 -14.60 0.59
C ASN A 100 4.03 -15.39 0.02
N ARG A 101 3.78 -16.48 -0.72
CA ARG A 101 4.81 -17.29 -1.38
C ARG A 101 5.37 -16.69 -2.66
N SER A 102 4.57 -15.90 -3.37
CA SER A 102 4.95 -15.32 -4.67
C SER A 102 5.52 -13.91 -4.55
N SER A 103 5.11 -13.14 -3.52
CA SER A 103 5.55 -11.75 -3.33
C SER A 103 6.38 -11.49 -2.07
N GLY A 104 6.51 -12.44 -1.14
CA GLY A 104 7.25 -12.23 0.12
C GLY A 104 6.64 -11.14 1.04
N LEU A 105 5.42 -10.68 0.74
CA LEU A 105 4.68 -9.67 1.49
C LEU A 105 3.84 -10.37 2.57
N SER A 106 4.06 -9.99 3.83
CA SER A 106 3.24 -10.42 4.98
C SER A 106 1.89 -9.69 4.96
N LEU A 107 0.87 -10.36 5.50
CA LEU A 107 -0.53 -9.95 5.55
C LEU A 107 -0.85 -8.83 6.55
N ALA A 108 0.14 -8.35 7.30
CA ALA A 108 -0.01 -7.26 8.27
C ALA A 108 -0.78 -6.11 7.63
N ASN A 109 -1.90 -5.74 8.25
CA ASN A 109 -2.80 -4.66 7.86
C ASN A 109 -1.92 -3.53 7.42
N VAL A 110 -1.88 -3.35 6.11
CA VAL A 110 -1.16 -2.21 5.65
C VAL A 110 -2.14 -1.08 5.63
N CYS A 111 -2.25 -0.38 6.75
CA CYS A 111 -2.54 1.04 6.66
C CYS A 111 -1.43 1.64 5.80
N ARG A 112 -1.71 1.94 4.52
CA ARG A 112 -0.78 2.69 3.70
C ARG A 112 -0.78 4.11 4.21
N SER A 113 0.39 4.61 4.55
CA SER A 113 0.56 6.02 4.82
C SER A 113 1.37 6.65 3.71
N SER A 114 0.85 7.75 3.20
CA SER A 114 1.32 8.42 2.01
C SER A 114 1.72 9.84 2.36
N ALA A 115 2.95 10.21 2.03
CA ALA A 115 3.48 11.55 2.25
C ALA A 115 3.94 12.15 0.92
N LEU A 116 3.45 13.36 0.62
CA LEU A 116 3.82 14.12 -0.56
C LEU A 116 4.45 15.46 -0.13
N CYS A 117 5.58 15.81 -0.72
CA CYS A 117 6.29 17.07 -0.43
C CYS A 117 5.76 18.20 -1.33
N SER A 118 4.46 18.52 -1.24
CA SER A 118 3.78 19.48 -2.13
C SER A 118 4.31 20.91 -2.03
N ASN A 119 4.90 21.27 -0.90
CA ASN A 119 5.52 22.56 -0.68
C ASN A 119 6.91 22.68 -1.33
N HIS A 120 7.51 21.58 -1.79
CA HIS A 120 8.80 21.56 -2.47
C HIS A 120 8.65 21.07 -3.91
N VAL A 121 8.10 21.94 -4.76
CA VAL A 121 7.85 21.64 -6.18
C VAL A 121 9.13 21.82 -7.00
N MET A 122 9.55 20.76 -7.67
CA MET A 122 10.66 20.72 -8.62
C MET A 122 10.14 21.07 -10.02
N ARG A 123 10.85 21.95 -10.73
CA ARG A 123 10.36 22.61 -11.96
C ARG A 123 11.35 22.59 -13.13
N VAL A 124 12.64 22.54 -12.85
CA VAL A 124 13.74 22.59 -13.82
C VAL A 124 15.00 22.04 -13.16
N GLY A 125 15.97 21.57 -13.93
CA GLY A 125 17.25 21.11 -13.42
C GLY A 125 17.22 19.70 -12.83
N LYS A 126 18.32 19.36 -12.17
CA LYS A 126 18.57 18.06 -11.55
C LYS A 126 18.23 18.10 -10.06
N HIS A 127 17.42 17.14 -9.61
CA HIS A 127 17.03 16.99 -8.21
C HIS A 127 17.38 15.59 -7.74
N PHE A 128 18.34 15.51 -6.81
CA PHE A 128 18.79 14.24 -6.25
C PHE A 128 18.40 14.11 -4.78
N ALA A 129 17.79 12.98 -4.44
CA ALA A 129 17.43 12.63 -3.07
C ALA A 129 17.77 11.17 -2.78
N VAL A 130 18.23 10.92 -1.56
CA VAL A 130 18.53 9.58 -1.05
C VAL A 130 17.47 9.21 -0.03
N PHE A 131 16.94 8.01 -0.20
CA PHE A 131 15.88 7.46 0.61
C PHE A 131 16.35 6.22 1.33
N THR A 132 15.97 6.08 2.60
CA THR A 132 16.21 4.88 3.40
C THR A 132 14.94 4.48 4.12
N GLY A 133 14.73 3.18 4.33
CA GLY A 133 13.57 2.66 5.03
C GLY A 133 12.83 1.59 4.25
N ARG A 134 11.54 1.41 4.58
CA ARG A 134 10.66 0.42 3.98
C ARG A 134 9.42 1.10 3.40
N GLY A 135 9.26 1.06 2.09
CA GLY A 135 8.18 1.75 1.37
C GLY A 135 8.34 1.71 -0.15
N SER A 136 7.41 2.35 -0.86
CA SER A 136 7.61 2.79 -2.24
C SER A 136 8.00 4.26 -2.22
N ILE A 137 8.93 4.64 -3.09
CA ILE A 137 9.40 6.03 -3.23
C ILE A 137 9.14 6.46 -4.67
N SER A 138 8.74 7.71 -4.89
CA SER A 138 8.25 8.18 -6.18
C SER A 138 8.50 9.67 -6.41
N VAL A 139 8.33 10.06 -7.67
CA VAL A 139 7.94 11.43 -8.05
C VAL A 139 6.45 11.45 -8.43
N ILE A 140 5.73 12.45 -7.97
CA ILE A 140 4.31 12.66 -8.29
C ILE A 140 4.07 14.11 -8.71
N ARG A 141 3.06 14.34 -9.53
CA ARG A 141 2.52 15.68 -9.74
C ARG A 141 2.10 16.34 -8.42
N PRO A 142 2.27 17.66 -8.26
CA PRO A 142 1.80 18.37 -7.08
C PRO A 142 0.27 18.36 -7.04
N VAL A 143 -0.30 17.54 -6.16
CA VAL A 143 -1.75 17.46 -5.91
C VAL A 143 -2.08 18.02 -4.53
N GLN A 144 -3.17 18.78 -4.44
CA GLN A 144 -3.69 19.27 -3.17
C GLN A 144 -4.87 18.41 -2.74
N ILE A 145 -4.62 17.49 -1.81
CA ILE A 145 -5.68 16.65 -1.24
C ILE A 145 -6.39 17.45 -0.16
N LYS A 146 -7.66 17.79 -0.39
CA LYS A 146 -8.53 18.42 0.62
C LYS A 146 -9.32 17.35 1.33
N THR A 147 -9.12 17.21 2.63
CA THR A 147 -9.83 16.21 3.44
C THR A 147 -11.35 16.41 3.45
N SER A 148 -11.84 17.63 3.22
CA SER A 148 -13.26 17.95 3.10
C SER A 148 -13.95 17.32 1.89
N ASP A 149 -13.18 16.90 0.89
CA ASP A 149 -13.73 16.31 -0.33
C ASP A 149 -13.99 14.81 -0.19
N PHE A 150 -13.64 14.22 0.97
CA PHE A 150 -13.68 12.79 1.24
C PHE A 150 -14.50 12.49 2.49
N GLY A 151 -15.17 11.35 2.48
CA GLY A 151 -15.88 10.81 3.65
C GLY A 151 -14.93 10.39 4.78
N GLU A 152 -15.48 10.18 5.98
CA GLU A 152 -14.70 9.67 7.11
C GLU A 152 -14.06 8.33 6.77
N GLY A 153 -12.73 8.28 6.86
CA GLY A 153 -11.94 7.07 6.61
C GLY A 153 -11.61 6.75 5.15
N GLU A 154 -12.12 7.51 4.17
CA GLU A 154 -11.79 7.29 2.74
C GLU A 154 -10.31 7.52 2.43
N LEU A 155 -9.63 8.36 3.22
CA LEU A 155 -8.19 8.63 3.08
C LEU A 155 -7.29 7.70 3.90
N ASN A 156 -7.85 6.75 4.67
CA ASN A 156 -7.06 5.86 5.54
C ASN A 156 -6.12 4.93 4.77
N ASP A 157 -6.41 4.68 3.50
CA ASP A 157 -5.58 3.87 2.58
C ASP A 157 -5.24 4.68 1.32
N PHE A 158 -5.12 6.01 1.44
CA PHE A 158 -4.83 6.86 0.30
C PHE A 158 -3.48 6.50 -0.33
N SER A 159 -3.48 6.29 -1.64
CA SER A 159 -2.29 6.19 -2.49
C SER A 159 -2.61 6.75 -3.89
N PRO A 160 -1.73 7.55 -4.50
CA PRO A 160 -1.91 8.09 -5.85
C PRO A 160 -1.85 7.00 -6.93
N THR A 161 -1.36 5.80 -6.58
CA THR A 161 -1.34 4.64 -7.48
C THR A 161 -2.66 3.86 -7.44
N ILE A 162 -3.60 4.20 -6.53
CA ILE A 162 -4.91 3.55 -6.45
C ILE A 162 -5.89 4.25 -7.38
N ARG A 163 -6.49 3.45 -8.27
CA ARG A 163 -7.43 3.90 -9.32
C ARG A 163 -8.58 4.76 -8.82
N ASN A 164 -9.08 4.50 -7.61
CA ASN A 164 -10.20 5.25 -7.02
C ASN A 164 -9.91 6.74 -6.91
N PHE A 165 -8.63 7.10 -6.80
CA PHE A 165 -8.21 8.49 -6.60
C PHE A 165 -7.87 9.18 -7.93
N TRP A 166 -7.58 8.44 -9.00
CA TRP A 166 -7.07 8.96 -10.28
C TRP A 166 -7.88 10.13 -10.84
N GLU A 167 -9.21 10.01 -10.89
CA GLU A 167 -10.07 11.11 -11.36
C GLU A 167 -9.94 12.37 -10.50
N TYR A 168 -9.85 12.21 -9.19
CA TYR A 168 -9.66 13.33 -8.27
C TYR A 168 -8.30 14.00 -8.52
N GLN A 169 -7.22 13.23 -8.69
CA GLN A 169 -5.91 13.81 -8.96
C GLN A 169 -5.86 14.50 -10.34
N LEU A 170 -6.47 13.91 -11.36
CA LEU A 170 -6.53 14.50 -12.70
C LEU A 170 -7.25 15.85 -12.72
N ARG A 171 -8.28 16.03 -11.87
CA ARG A 171 -8.95 17.34 -11.69
C ARG A 171 -8.04 18.42 -11.11
N GLN A 172 -6.93 18.06 -10.47
CA GLN A 172 -5.93 19.00 -9.94
C GLN A 172 -4.91 19.43 -10.99
N ARG A 173 -5.01 18.93 -12.24
CA ARG A 173 -4.09 19.25 -13.32
C ARG A 173 -4.03 20.75 -13.56
N THR A 174 -2.81 21.27 -13.67
CA THR A 174 -2.55 22.67 -14.01
C THR A 174 -1.81 22.76 -15.34
N ALA A 175 -1.79 23.95 -15.94
CA ALA A 175 -0.98 24.21 -17.15
C ALA A 175 0.51 23.93 -16.95
N ARG A 176 1.00 23.90 -15.70
CA ARG A 176 2.40 23.65 -15.35
C ARG A 176 2.79 22.18 -15.36
N TRP A 177 1.84 21.26 -15.51
CA TRP A 177 2.12 19.84 -15.74
C TRP A 177 2.51 19.54 -17.19
N THR A 178 2.50 20.56 -18.05
CA THR A 178 2.92 20.49 -19.46
C THR A 178 2.20 19.35 -20.20
N ASP A 179 2.82 18.76 -21.22
CA ASP A 179 2.29 17.68 -22.05
C ASP A 179 2.64 16.28 -21.55
N SER A 180 3.50 16.15 -20.53
CA SER A 180 3.90 14.85 -20.01
C SER A 180 2.73 14.10 -19.36
N ASN A 181 2.56 12.86 -19.81
CA ASN A 181 1.59 11.91 -19.29
C ASN A 181 2.11 11.08 -18.11
N VAL A 182 3.32 11.34 -17.63
CA VAL A 182 3.86 10.66 -16.44
C VAL A 182 3.39 11.45 -15.22
N HIS A 183 2.43 10.93 -14.48
CA HIS A 183 1.84 11.61 -13.32
C HIS A 183 2.39 11.11 -11.98
N CYS A 184 2.77 9.84 -11.93
CA CYS A 184 3.47 9.21 -10.82
C CYS A 184 4.51 8.25 -11.40
N CYS A 185 5.69 8.13 -10.79
CA CYS A 185 6.65 7.08 -11.13
C CYS A 185 7.39 6.63 -9.87
N ASP A 186 7.04 5.44 -9.39
CA ASP A 186 7.54 4.88 -8.15
C ASP A 186 8.45 3.68 -8.34
N VAL A 187 9.23 3.42 -7.29
CA VAL A 187 10.06 2.24 -7.14
C VAL A 187 9.86 1.65 -5.75
N SER A 188 9.70 0.33 -5.72
CA SER A 188 9.56 -0.46 -4.50
C SER A 188 10.93 -0.85 -3.93
N ILE A 189 10.97 -1.17 -2.64
CA ILE A 189 12.15 -1.79 -1.99
C ILE A 189 12.48 -3.20 -2.50
N HIS A 190 11.67 -3.76 -3.40
CA HIS A 190 11.93 -5.05 -4.04
C HIS A 190 12.59 -4.91 -5.41
N GLY A 191 12.70 -3.68 -5.93
CA GLY A 191 13.27 -3.38 -7.24
C GLY A 191 12.23 -3.38 -8.36
N ASP A 192 10.95 -3.21 -8.03
CA ASP A 192 9.90 -3.05 -9.03
C ASP A 192 9.61 -1.57 -9.22
N SER A 193 9.52 -1.13 -10.46
CA SER A 193 9.15 0.24 -10.81
C SER A 193 7.82 0.27 -11.56
N PHE A 194 7.04 1.29 -11.24
CA PHE A 194 5.73 1.55 -11.82
C PHE A 194 5.65 3.02 -12.22
N TRP A 195 4.77 3.30 -13.16
CA TRP A 195 4.40 4.65 -13.50
C TRP A 195 2.93 4.71 -13.88
N ASP A 196 2.30 5.84 -13.62
CA ASP A 196 0.88 6.05 -13.87
C ASP A 196 0.66 7.33 -14.68
N ASP A 197 -0.24 7.22 -15.66
CA ASP A 197 -0.89 8.36 -16.33
C ASP A 197 -2.27 8.68 -15.75
N TRP A 198 -2.68 7.94 -14.71
CA TRP A 198 -4.01 8.00 -14.09
C TRP A 198 -5.18 7.77 -15.05
N ALA A 199 -4.95 7.12 -16.19
CA ALA A 199 -5.96 6.79 -17.18
C ALA A 199 -6.00 5.30 -17.50
N SER A 200 -4.85 4.63 -17.46
CA SER A 200 -4.72 3.22 -17.81
C SER A 200 -3.70 2.51 -16.93
N ASN A 201 -3.78 1.18 -16.91
CA ASN A 201 -2.79 0.37 -16.22
C ASN A 201 -1.58 0.17 -17.13
N HIS A 202 -0.38 0.41 -16.58
CA HIS A 202 0.88 0.18 -17.27
C HIS A 202 1.62 -1.03 -16.67
N PRO A 203 2.40 -1.78 -17.48
CA PRO A 203 3.19 -2.87 -16.97
C PRO A 203 4.27 -2.37 -16.01
N SER A 204 4.55 -3.15 -14.98
CA SER A 204 5.69 -2.92 -14.09
C SER A 204 7.00 -3.29 -14.77
N MET A 205 8.07 -2.60 -14.39
CA MET A 205 9.43 -2.95 -14.77
C MET A 205 10.19 -3.50 -13.56
N THR A 206 10.78 -4.68 -13.66
CA THR A 206 11.74 -5.17 -12.67
C THR A 206 13.12 -4.61 -12.99
N ILE A 207 13.80 -4.07 -11.98
CA ILE A 207 15.09 -3.40 -12.12
C ILE A 207 16.21 -4.43 -11.96
N ASP A 208 16.90 -4.68 -13.07
CA ASP A 208 18.10 -5.52 -13.07
C ASP A 208 19.22 -4.87 -12.24
N GLY A 209 19.89 -5.67 -11.43
CA GLY A 209 20.98 -5.19 -10.56
C GLY A 209 20.52 -4.44 -9.31
N PHE A 210 19.21 -4.40 -9.02
CA PHE A 210 18.70 -3.78 -7.79
C PHE A 210 19.18 -4.50 -6.53
N GLN A 211 19.77 -3.73 -5.61
CA GLN A 211 20.26 -4.23 -4.33
C GLN A 211 19.26 -3.96 -3.21
N ARG A 212 18.74 -5.03 -2.62
CA ARG A 212 17.84 -4.95 -1.47
C ARG A 212 18.56 -4.40 -0.24
N ASN A 213 17.81 -3.74 0.65
CA ASN A 213 18.32 -3.14 1.90
C ASN A 213 19.44 -2.09 1.73
N THR A 214 19.60 -1.56 0.52
CA THR A 214 20.55 -0.49 0.21
C THR A 214 19.79 0.82 0.04
N PRO A 215 20.33 1.98 0.49
CA PRO A 215 19.72 3.28 0.23
C PRO A 215 19.41 3.49 -1.25
N ILE A 216 18.22 4.02 -1.54
CA ILE A 216 17.76 4.28 -2.91
C ILE A 216 17.98 5.76 -3.19
N GLY A 217 18.87 6.08 -4.12
CA GLY A 217 19.00 7.42 -4.69
C GLY A 217 18.06 7.57 -5.88
N LEU A 218 17.30 8.67 -5.93
CA LEU A 218 16.54 9.04 -7.12
C LEU A 218 17.04 10.38 -7.65
N LEU A 219 17.30 10.42 -8.96
CA LEU A 219 17.63 11.61 -9.71
C LEU A 219 16.47 11.93 -10.66
N LEU A 220 15.76 13.01 -10.37
CA LEU A 220 14.82 13.62 -11.32
C LEU A 220 15.59 14.68 -12.12
N ASP A 221 15.84 14.41 -13.39
CA ASP A 221 16.46 15.33 -14.34
C ASP A 221 15.36 15.92 -15.23
N LEU A 222 14.93 17.14 -14.95
CA LEU A 222 13.88 17.82 -15.73
C LEU A 222 14.41 18.48 -17.01
N ASP A 223 15.73 18.55 -17.17
CA ASP A 223 16.35 19.06 -18.39
C ASP A 223 16.38 17.97 -19.47
N GLU A 224 16.72 16.74 -19.06
CA GLU A 224 16.62 15.54 -19.94
C GLU A 224 15.24 14.88 -19.92
N GLY A 225 14.42 15.19 -18.92
CA GLY A 225 13.09 14.60 -18.73
C GLY A 225 13.11 13.14 -18.27
N THR A 226 14.03 12.79 -17.36
CA THR A 226 14.20 11.41 -16.88
C THR A 226 14.14 11.29 -15.36
N LEU A 227 13.73 10.10 -14.90
CA LEU A 227 13.88 9.66 -13.51
C LEU A 227 14.80 8.46 -13.48
N SER A 228 15.89 8.55 -12.72
CA SER A 228 16.91 7.51 -12.63
C SER A 228 17.13 7.04 -11.20
N LEU A 229 17.34 5.74 -11.03
CA LEU A 229 17.68 5.10 -9.76
C LEU A 229 19.19 4.91 -9.62
N TYR A 230 19.69 5.27 -8.44
CA TYR A 230 21.08 5.14 -8.04
C TYR A 230 21.20 4.32 -6.76
N GLN A 231 22.21 3.45 -6.70
CA GLN A 231 22.61 2.73 -5.48
C GLN A 231 24.13 2.74 -5.38
N ASN A 232 24.65 2.94 -4.16
CA ASN A 232 26.10 3.04 -3.91
C ASN A 232 26.83 4.05 -4.82
N GLY A 233 26.16 5.15 -5.17
CA GLY A 233 26.72 6.20 -6.04
C GLY A 233 26.75 5.86 -7.53
N GLN A 234 26.23 4.70 -7.95
CA GLN A 234 26.17 4.29 -9.36
C GLN A 234 24.73 4.31 -9.87
N LYS A 235 24.54 4.70 -11.14
CA LYS A 235 23.23 4.60 -11.81
C LYS A 235 22.92 3.13 -12.07
N VAL A 236 21.80 2.65 -11.54
CA VAL A 236 21.35 1.26 -11.72
C VAL A 236 20.39 1.18 -12.91
N ALA A 237 19.42 2.09 -13.00
CA ALA A 237 18.43 2.11 -14.07
C ALA A 237 17.86 3.51 -14.33
N THR A 238 17.34 3.72 -15.53
CA THR A 238 16.38 4.80 -15.82
C THR A 238 14.98 4.23 -15.62
N LEU A 239 14.23 4.75 -14.64
CA LEU A 239 12.89 4.28 -14.30
C LEU A 239 11.86 4.73 -15.34
N LYS A 240 11.96 5.99 -15.77
CA LYS A 240 11.06 6.56 -16.78
C LYS A 240 11.67 7.77 -17.47
N ASP A 241 11.26 7.98 -18.72
CA ASP A 241 11.54 9.13 -19.57
C ASP A 241 10.27 9.95 -19.89
N GLY A 242 10.41 11.10 -20.55
CA GLY A 242 9.29 11.95 -20.90
C GLY A 242 8.65 12.66 -19.69
N LEU A 243 9.42 12.87 -18.62
CA LEU A 243 8.99 13.71 -17.51
C LEU A 243 9.17 15.18 -17.90
N SER A 244 8.13 15.98 -17.74
CA SER A 244 8.19 17.43 -17.98
C SER A 244 7.23 18.16 -17.05
N GLY A 245 7.51 19.44 -16.75
CA GLY A 245 6.69 20.26 -15.87
C GLY A 245 6.98 20.04 -14.38
N GLU A 246 5.95 20.14 -13.55
CA GLU A 246 6.09 20.11 -12.09
C GLU A 246 6.01 18.70 -11.48
N TYR A 247 6.90 18.41 -10.53
CA TYR A 247 6.88 17.21 -9.70
C TYR A 247 7.27 17.50 -8.25
N CYS A 248 6.88 16.61 -7.35
CA CYS A 248 7.27 16.57 -5.95
C CYS A 248 7.74 15.15 -5.59
N TRP A 249 8.58 15.05 -4.56
CA TRP A 249 8.89 13.75 -3.95
C TRP A 249 7.66 13.19 -3.22
N TYR A 250 7.48 11.89 -3.33
CA TYR A 250 6.39 11.14 -2.71
C TYR A 250 6.91 9.82 -2.13
N ALA A 251 6.31 9.38 -1.03
CA ALA A 251 6.59 8.06 -0.47
C ALA A 251 5.31 7.44 0.09
N THR A 252 5.18 6.12 -0.07
CA THR A 252 4.16 5.28 0.55
C THR A 252 4.85 4.29 1.47
N VAL A 253 4.37 4.15 2.70
CA VAL A 253 4.87 3.15 3.64
C VAL A 253 3.77 2.16 4.01
N TRP A 254 4.20 0.96 4.40
CA TRP A 254 3.32 -0.12 4.78
C TRP A 254 3.45 -0.50 6.27
N GLY A 255 2.36 -0.45 7.03
CA GLY A 255 2.34 -0.86 8.45
C GLY A 255 3.15 0.08 9.33
N ALA A 256 3.91 -0.45 10.30
CA ALA A 256 4.78 0.34 11.17
C ALA A 256 6.12 0.78 10.51
N ALA A 257 6.17 0.81 9.18
CA ALA A 257 7.36 1.18 8.44
C ALA A 257 7.57 2.70 8.40
N SER A 258 8.81 3.11 8.14
CA SER A 258 9.17 4.51 7.91
C SER A 258 10.11 4.62 6.71
N VAL A 259 10.07 5.78 6.07
CA VAL A 259 11.01 6.20 5.03
C VAL A 259 11.57 7.55 5.43
N SER A 260 12.89 7.71 5.32
CA SER A 260 13.57 8.99 5.49
C SER A 260 14.10 9.46 4.15
N ILE A 261 14.03 10.76 3.90
CA ILE A 261 14.54 11.43 2.71
C ILE A 261 15.65 12.39 3.12
N LYS A 262 16.75 12.39 2.37
CA LYS A 262 17.83 13.37 2.48
C LYS A 262 18.14 13.94 1.11
N ARG A 263 18.34 15.26 1.06
CA ARG A 263 18.88 15.90 -0.13
C ARG A 263 20.31 15.39 -0.34
N GLY A 264 20.64 15.01 -1.56
CA GLY A 264 22.02 14.72 -1.96
C GLY A 264 22.45 15.67 -3.08
N LEU A 265 23.75 15.64 -3.40
CA LEU A 265 24.26 16.26 -4.62
C LEU A 265 24.09 15.29 -5.78
N ALA A 266 23.75 15.79 -6.97
CA ALA A 266 23.64 14.93 -8.13
C ALA A 266 25.00 14.26 -8.40
N PRO A 267 25.02 12.96 -8.74
CA PRO A 267 26.26 12.29 -9.12
C PRO A 267 26.94 13.02 -10.29
N GLY A 268 28.13 13.57 -10.06
CA GLY A 268 28.85 14.43 -11.01
C GLY A 268 29.07 15.88 -10.54
N GLU A 269 28.34 16.36 -9.55
CA GLU A 269 28.50 17.73 -8.98
C GLU A 269 29.52 17.79 -7.83
N GLN A 270 30.26 16.71 -7.53
CA GLN A 270 31.29 16.68 -6.49
C GLN A 270 32.63 17.32 -6.89
N GLN A 271 32.69 17.99 -8.04
CA GLN A 271 33.85 18.77 -8.47
C GLN A 271 33.39 20.21 -8.74
N GLY A 272 33.46 21.04 -7.71
CA GLY A 272 33.28 22.48 -7.76
C GLY A 272 33.99 23.12 -6.59
#